data_AF-A0A8J4U1N8-F1
#
_entry.id   AF-A0A8J4U1N8-F1
#
_cell.length_a   1.000
_cell.length_b   1.000
_cell.length_c   1.000
_cell.angle_alpha   90.00
_cell.angle_beta   90.00
_cell.angle_gamma   90.00
#
_symmetry.space_group_name_H-M   'P 1'
#
loop_
_entity.id
_entity.type
_entity.pdbx_description
1 polymer ?
#
loop_
_entity_poly.entity_id
_entity_poly.type
_entity_poly.pdbx_seq_one_letter_code
_entity_poly.pdbx_strand_id
1 'polypeptide(L)'
;MVYLGTRGGTAEEMAKLESELTVDKLTEWTNPEKMDRRITIVVHLPKFKLEEQYSLKDVLSKMGMSSLFQVGAADLTAMSHQEELFVSSVIHKAFVEVNEEGTEAAAATTVFLLGSCRVLEQYYFMADHPFLFFIRHNPTKSILSLGKFRGPQ
;
A
#
# COMPACT_ATOMS: atom_id res chain seq x y z
N MET A 1 -2.68 6.70 5.44
CA MET A 1 -1.95 6.14 4.29
C MET A 1 -0.47 6.24 4.60
N VAL A 2 0.33 5.26 4.19
CA VAL A 2 1.79 5.26 4.41
C VAL A 2 2.49 5.04 3.07
N TYR A 3 3.59 5.74 2.87
CA TYR A 3 4.43 5.66 1.67
C TYR A 3 5.81 5.14 2.06
N LEU A 4 6.33 4.18 1.29
CA LEU A 4 7.66 3.63 1.45
C LEU A 4 8.41 3.84 0.13
N GLY A 5 9.42 4.71 0.17
CA GLY A 5 10.31 5.01 -0.95
C GLY A 5 11.75 4.64 -0.60
N THR A 6 12.58 4.50 -1.64
CA THR A 6 14.02 4.22 -1.50
C THR A 6 14.79 5.48 -1.87
N ARG A 7 15.89 5.79 -1.17
CA ARG A 7 16.62 7.05 -1.40
C ARG A 7 17.21 7.19 -2.81
N GLY A 8 17.56 6.09 -3.46
CA GLY A 8 18.09 6.11 -4.83
C GLY A 8 17.02 5.96 -5.92
N GLY A 9 15.78 5.60 -5.56
CA GLY A 9 14.66 5.47 -6.50
C GLY A 9 14.85 4.43 -7.61
N THR A 10 15.83 3.54 -7.49
CA THR A 10 16.16 2.57 -8.54
C THR A 10 15.21 1.37 -8.51
N ALA A 11 15.06 0.71 -9.67
CA ALA A 11 14.25 -0.51 -9.76
C ALA A 11 14.78 -1.65 -8.87
N GLU A 12 16.10 -1.72 -8.69
CA GLU A 12 16.75 -2.72 -7.84
C GLU A 12 16.46 -2.49 -6.35
N GLU A 13 16.56 -1.24 -5.87
CA GLU A 13 16.21 -0.90 -4.49
C GLU A 13 14.73 -1.18 -4.19
N MET A 14 13.85 -0.89 -5.15
CA MET A 14 12.43 -1.21 -5.03
C MET A 14 12.16 -2.72 -5.00
N ALA A 15 12.83 -3.49 -5.84
CA ALA A 15 12.74 -4.95 -5.82
C ALA A 15 13.25 -5.52 -4.49
N LYS A 16 14.34 -4.96 -3.96
CA LYS A 16 14.87 -5.31 -2.63
C LYS A 16 13.84 -5.00 -1.54
N LEU A 17 13.24 -3.82 -1.55
CA LEU A 17 12.19 -3.44 -0.61
C LEU A 17 11.00 -4.41 -0.66
N GLU A 18 10.55 -4.81 -1.85
CA GLU A 18 9.47 -5.79 -2.03
C GLU A 18 9.84 -7.17 -1.48
N SER A 19 11.06 -7.64 -1.73
CA SER A 19 11.52 -8.94 -1.22
C SER A 19 11.64 -8.98 0.31
N GLU A 20 11.90 -7.83 0.91
CA GLU A 20 12.05 -7.67 2.35
C GLU A 20 10.72 -7.38 3.06
N LEU A 21 9.64 -7.15 2.32
CA LEU A 21 8.36 -6.73 2.88
C LEU A 21 7.68 -7.89 3.63
N THR A 22 7.66 -7.80 4.95
CA THR A 22 6.94 -8.75 5.81
C THR A 22 5.93 -8.01 6.69
N VAL A 23 4.96 -8.75 7.23
CA VAL A 23 3.96 -8.20 8.17
C VAL A 23 4.64 -7.63 9.42
N ASP A 24 5.67 -8.30 9.92
CA ASP A 24 6.42 -7.87 11.10
C ASP A 24 7.17 -6.56 10.84
N LYS A 25 7.88 -6.47 9.70
CA LYS A 25 8.57 -5.24 9.27
C LYS A 25 7.59 -4.10 9.05
N LEU A 26 6.46 -4.36 8.40
CA LEU A 26 5.42 -3.35 8.23
C LEU A 26 4.90 -2.85 9.57
N THR A 27 4.66 -3.74 10.53
CA THR A 27 4.22 -3.37 11.88
C THR A 27 5.27 -2.54 12.61
N GLU A 28 6.54 -2.92 12.46
CA GLU A 28 7.66 -2.20 13.04
C GLU A 28 7.83 -0.79 12.45
N TRP A 29 7.94 -0.67 11.13
CA TRP A 29 8.16 0.60 10.42
C TRP A 29 7.02 1.59 10.60
N THR A 30 5.83 1.09 10.93
CA THR A 30 4.63 1.90 11.11
C THR A 30 4.20 2.07 12.56
N ASN A 31 5.06 1.70 13.51
CA ASN A 31 4.80 1.90 14.93
C ASN A 31 4.86 3.41 15.26
N PRO A 32 3.74 4.04 15.68
CA PRO A 32 3.72 5.46 16.02
C PRO A 32 4.68 5.83 17.16
N GLU A 33 5.02 4.90 18.05
CA GLU A 33 5.97 5.12 19.15
C GLU A 33 7.41 5.26 18.67
N LYS A 34 7.73 4.69 17.50
CA LYS A 34 9.04 4.80 16.84
C LYS A 34 9.12 6.00 15.88
N MET A 35 8.08 6.83 15.79
CA MET A 35 8.03 8.01 14.91
C MET A 35 8.17 9.29 15.73
N ASP A 36 9.14 10.15 15.40
CA ASP A 36 9.25 11.46 16.06
C ASP A 36 8.17 12.41 15.56
N ARG A 37 7.17 12.66 16.41
CA ARG A 37 6.02 13.53 16.10
C ARG A 37 6.35 15.03 16.20
N ARG A 38 7.57 15.39 16.62
CA ARG A 38 8.04 16.79 16.73
C ARG A 38 8.65 17.28 15.42
N ILE A 39 8.95 16.38 14.47
CA ILE A 39 9.53 16.74 13.18
C ILE A 39 8.40 17.11 12.22
N THR A 40 8.50 18.32 11.65
CA THR A 40 7.63 18.74 10.54
C THR A 40 8.31 18.37 9.23
N ILE A 41 7.59 17.66 8.37
CA ILE A 41 8.05 17.28 7.04
C ILE A 41 7.26 18.01 5.96
N VAL A 42 7.92 18.46 4.90
CA VAL A 42 7.28 18.94 3.67
C VAL A 42 7.11 17.75 2.74
N VAL A 43 5.86 17.42 2.42
CA VAL A 43 5.50 16.24 1.61
C VAL A 43 5.15 16.68 0.20
N HIS A 44 5.87 16.15 -0.78
CA HIS A 44 5.51 16.24 -2.20
C HIS A 44 5.05 14.87 -2.67
N LEU A 45 3.77 14.78 -3.02
CA LEU A 45 3.13 13.55 -3.43
C LEU A 45 2.34 13.80 -4.73
N PRO A 46 2.49 12.96 -5.76
CA PRO A 46 1.74 13.10 -6.99
C PRO A 46 0.26 12.75 -6.76
N LYS A 47 -0.63 13.45 -7.49
CA LYS A 47 -2.00 12.95 -7.69
C LYS A 47 -1.94 11.75 -8.62
N PHE A 48 -2.69 10.70 -8.31
CA PHE A 48 -2.76 9.54 -9.19
C PHE A 48 -4.08 8.80 -9.04
N LYS A 49 -4.42 8.06 -10.10
CA LYS A 49 -5.55 7.16 -10.16
C LYS A 49 -5.04 5.81 -10.68
N LEU A 50 -5.29 4.76 -9.92
CA LEU A 50 -4.92 3.39 -10.24
C LEU A 50 -6.18 2.53 -10.22
N GLU A 51 -6.45 1.86 -11.34
CA GLU A 51 -7.53 0.89 -11.47
C GLU A 51 -6.95 -0.38 -12.07
N GLU A 52 -7.05 -1.49 -11.34
CA GLU A 52 -6.48 -2.76 -11.76
C GLU A 52 -7.46 -3.89 -11.52
N GLN A 53 -7.45 -4.86 -12.43
CA GLN A 53 -8.26 -6.07 -12.35
C GLN A 53 -7.40 -7.30 -12.62
N TYR A 54 -7.41 -8.24 -11.67
CA TYR A 54 -6.61 -9.45 -11.72
C TYR A 54 -7.48 -10.70 -11.59
N SER A 55 -7.12 -11.74 -12.34
CA SER A 55 -7.53 -13.11 -12.02
C SER A 55 -6.55 -13.67 -11.00
N LEU A 56 -7.05 -14.05 -9.82
CA LEU A 56 -6.21 -14.60 -8.74
C LEU A 56 -6.01 -16.11 -8.84
N LYS A 57 -6.61 -16.78 -9.84
CA LYS A 57 -6.53 -18.23 -10.01
C LYS A 57 -5.09 -18.74 -9.98
N ASP A 58 -4.23 -18.17 -10.81
CA ASP A 58 -2.83 -18.61 -10.92
C ASP A 58 -2.01 -18.27 -9.68
N VAL A 59 -2.28 -17.11 -9.08
CA VAL A 59 -1.60 -16.65 -7.85
C VAL A 59 -1.95 -17.57 -6.69
N LEU A 60 -3.23 -17.80 -6.43
CA LEU A 60 -3.70 -18.68 -5.36
C LEU A 60 -3.26 -20.13 -5.57
N SER A 61 -3.23 -20.59 -6.83
CA SER A 61 -2.70 -21.92 -7.15
C SER A 61 -1.21 -22.05 -6.81
N LYS A 62 -0.39 -21.05 -7.15
CA LYS A 62 1.04 -21.01 -6.76
C LYS A 62 1.25 -20.91 -5.24
N MET A 63 0.28 -20.37 -4.52
CA MET A 63 0.26 -20.34 -3.05
C MET A 63 -0.25 -21.63 -2.40
N GLY A 64 -0.59 -22.66 -3.19
CA GLY A 64 -1.00 -23.98 -2.68
C GLY A 64 -2.50 -24.27 -2.77
N MET A 65 -3.32 -23.35 -3.28
CA MET A 65 -4.78 -23.53 -3.42
C MET A 65 -5.19 -24.12 -4.78
N SER A 66 -4.37 -24.97 -5.39
CA SER A 66 -4.62 -25.48 -6.75
C SER A 66 -5.84 -26.39 -6.84
N SER A 67 -6.12 -27.20 -5.81
CA SER A 67 -7.25 -28.15 -5.80
C SER A 67 -8.60 -27.45 -5.92
N LEU A 68 -8.74 -26.25 -5.37
CA LEU A 68 -9.96 -25.43 -5.42
C LEU A 68 -10.44 -25.16 -6.85
N PHE A 69 -9.51 -25.14 -7.81
CA PHE A 69 -9.77 -24.81 -9.21
C PHE A 69 -9.83 -26.02 -10.15
N GLN A 70 -9.72 -27.24 -9.62
CA GLN A 70 -9.63 -28.48 -10.38
C GLN A 70 -10.91 -29.31 -10.21
N VAL A 71 -11.48 -29.73 -11.34
CA VAL A 71 -12.65 -30.63 -11.36
C VAL A 71 -12.28 -31.95 -10.68
N GLY A 72 -13.13 -32.40 -9.76
CA GLY A 72 -12.95 -33.65 -9.02
C GLY A 72 -11.90 -33.63 -7.89
N ALA A 73 -11.11 -32.56 -7.76
CA ALA A 73 -10.13 -32.40 -6.67
C ALA A 73 -10.56 -31.36 -5.62
N ALA A 74 -11.48 -30.45 -5.96
CA ALA A 74 -12.05 -29.49 -5.03
C ALA A 74 -13.02 -30.20 -4.07
N ASP A 75 -12.79 -30.09 -2.76
CA ASP A 75 -13.75 -30.51 -1.73
C ASP A 75 -14.46 -29.27 -1.17
N LEU A 76 -15.70 -29.06 -1.64
CA LEU A 76 -16.60 -27.98 -1.21
C LEU A 76 -17.87 -28.55 -0.56
N THR A 77 -17.80 -29.77 -0.03
CA THR A 77 -18.95 -30.50 0.54
C THR A 77 -19.59 -29.79 1.73
N ALA A 78 -18.83 -28.97 2.47
CA ALA A 78 -19.35 -28.13 3.55
C ALA A 78 -20.27 -26.99 3.05
N MET A 79 -20.22 -26.64 1.76
CA MET A 79 -21.08 -25.63 1.14
C MET A 79 -22.26 -26.25 0.40
N SER A 80 -22.04 -27.36 -0.31
CA SER A 80 -23.06 -28.05 -1.10
C SER A 80 -22.69 -29.51 -1.33
N HIS A 81 -23.69 -30.39 -1.37
CA HIS A 81 -23.53 -31.80 -1.72
C HIS A 81 -23.52 -32.08 -3.23
N GLN A 82 -23.50 -31.03 -4.07
CA GLN A 82 -23.42 -31.18 -5.52
C GLN A 82 -22.08 -31.82 -5.92
N GLU A 83 -22.15 -32.85 -6.76
CA GLU A 83 -20.96 -33.48 -7.35
C GLU A 83 -20.23 -32.49 -8.28
N GLU A 84 -18.90 -32.58 -8.31
CA GLU A 84 -18.04 -31.76 -9.18
C GLU A 84 -18.16 -30.24 -8.95
N LEU A 85 -18.43 -29.79 -7.72
CA LEU A 85 -18.37 -28.36 -7.40
C LEU A 85 -16.92 -27.87 -7.25
N PHE A 86 -16.52 -26.88 -8.04
CA PHE A 86 -15.19 -26.25 -7.98
C PHE A 86 -15.28 -24.75 -8.29
N VAL A 87 -14.22 -24.00 -7.95
CA VAL A 87 -14.14 -22.57 -8.29
C VAL A 87 -13.57 -22.41 -9.69
N SER A 88 -14.32 -21.77 -10.58
CA SER A 88 -13.86 -21.53 -11.96
C SER A 88 -12.77 -20.46 -12.03
N SER A 89 -13.01 -19.32 -11.37
CA SER A 89 -12.12 -18.15 -11.32
C SER A 89 -12.37 -17.30 -10.07
N VAL A 90 -11.37 -16.51 -9.69
CA VAL A 90 -11.48 -15.48 -8.64
C VAL A 90 -11.00 -14.18 -9.27
N ILE A 91 -11.89 -13.19 -9.36
CA ILE A 91 -11.59 -11.89 -9.97
C ILE A 91 -11.50 -10.86 -8.85
N HIS A 92 -10.37 -10.16 -8.78
CA HIS A 92 -10.13 -9.06 -7.85
C HIS A 92 -9.96 -7.76 -8.63
N LYS A 93 -10.86 -6.80 -8.42
CA LYS A 93 -10.78 -5.47 -9.01
C LYS A 93 -10.60 -4.45 -7.89
N ALA A 94 -9.60 -3.59 -8.03
CA ALA A 94 -9.26 -2.58 -7.04
C ALA A 94 -9.08 -1.20 -7.70
N PHE A 95 -9.45 -0.16 -6.96
CA PHE A 95 -9.41 1.22 -7.39
C PHE A 95 -8.84 2.10 -6.27
N VAL A 96 -7.87 2.95 -6.60
CA VAL A 96 -7.29 3.94 -5.68
C VAL A 96 -7.14 5.26 -6.42
N GLU A 97 -7.71 6.33 -5.86
CA GLU A 97 -7.53 7.69 -6.31
C GLU A 97 -7.01 8.54 -5.16
N VAL A 98 -5.93 9.27 -5.42
CA VAL A 98 -5.31 10.19 -4.47
C VAL A 98 -5.38 11.60 -5.06
N ASN A 99 -6.14 12.46 -4.39
CA ASN A 99 -6.32 13.87 -4.70
C ASN A 99 -6.21 14.71 -3.42
N GLU A 100 -6.25 16.04 -3.54
CA GLU A 100 -6.11 16.97 -2.41
C GLU A 100 -7.42 17.30 -1.71
N GLU A 101 -8.56 16.79 -2.18
CA GLU A 101 -9.90 17.19 -1.70
C GLU A 101 -10.14 16.83 -0.22
N GLY A 102 -9.27 16.04 0.41
CA GLY A 102 -9.29 15.77 1.86
C GLY A 102 -8.31 16.59 2.71
N THR A 103 -7.44 17.42 2.11
CA THR A 103 -6.31 18.11 2.78
C THR A 103 -6.38 19.64 2.64
N GLU A 104 -7.47 20.17 2.09
CA GLU A 104 -7.61 21.61 1.81
C GLU A 104 -7.67 22.46 3.10
N ALA A 105 -8.15 21.91 4.22
CA ALA A 105 -8.33 22.65 5.48
C ALA A 105 -7.08 22.72 6.38
N ALA A 106 -6.09 21.84 6.21
CA ALA A 106 -4.95 21.73 7.14
C ALA A 106 -3.69 22.49 6.66
N ALA A 107 -3.53 22.70 5.34
CA ALA A 107 -2.36 23.35 4.77
C ALA A 107 -2.36 24.88 4.88
N ALA A 108 -3.51 25.51 5.12
CA ALA A 108 -3.64 26.96 5.20
C ALA A 108 -3.12 27.58 6.52
N THR A 109 -2.95 26.80 7.59
CA THR A 109 -2.71 27.33 8.95
C THR A 109 -1.24 27.39 9.38
N THR A 110 -0.29 26.90 8.57
CA THR A 110 1.13 26.78 8.97
C THR A 110 2.05 27.88 8.47
N VAL A 111 1.56 28.83 7.67
CA VAL A 111 2.32 30.02 7.29
C VAL A 111 1.83 31.18 8.14
N PHE A 112 2.36 31.35 9.36
CA PHE A 112 2.57 32.64 10.03
C PHE A 112 3.09 32.41 11.46
N LEU A 113 4.39 32.15 11.59
CA LEU A 113 5.16 32.61 12.75
C LEU A 113 6.52 33.10 12.26
N LEU A 114 6.52 34.34 11.71
CA LEU A 114 7.73 35.15 11.70
C LEU A 114 8.09 35.43 13.17
N GLY A 115 9.14 34.80 13.67
CA GLY A 115 9.63 35.08 15.01
C GLY A 115 10.81 34.21 15.40
N SER A 116 12.00 34.81 15.33
CA SER A 116 13.26 34.41 15.97
C SER A 116 14.00 33.15 15.47
N CYS A 117 15.26 33.39 15.08
CA CYS A 117 16.34 32.46 14.77
C CYS A 117 16.24 31.06 15.40
N ARG A 118 15.87 30.08 14.58
CA ARG A 118 16.46 28.74 14.51
C ARG A 118 16.25 28.24 13.08
N VAL A 119 17.32 27.85 12.39
CA VAL A 119 17.19 27.06 11.17
C VAL A 119 16.61 25.73 11.63
N LEU A 120 15.29 25.60 11.59
CA LEU A 120 14.65 24.29 11.71
C LEU A 120 15.06 23.54 10.45
N GLU A 121 15.82 22.45 10.60
CA GLU A 121 16.07 21.53 9.49
C GLU A 121 14.72 21.13 8.91
N GLN A 122 14.45 21.57 7.68
CA GLN A 122 13.25 21.19 6.96
C GLN A 122 13.52 19.84 6.31
N TYR A 123 12.76 18.84 6.74
CA TYR A 123 12.82 17.50 6.18
C TYR A 123 11.84 17.43 5.01
N TYR A 124 12.33 17.00 3.85
CA TYR A 124 11.51 16.84 2.66
C TYR A 124 11.27 15.36 2.38
N PHE A 125 10.03 15.03 2.04
CA PHE A 125 9.66 13.75 1.46
C PHE A 125 9.21 14.00 0.02
N MET A 126 10.06 13.65 -0.95
CA MET A 126 9.79 13.78 -2.38
C MET A 126 9.42 12.40 -2.95
N ALA A 127 8.17 12.23 -3.35
CA ALA A 127 7.70 11.02 -4.03
C ALA A 127 7.76 11.19 -5.57
N ASP A 128 8.96 11.49 -6.08
CA ASP A 128 9.26 11.75 -7.50
C ASP A 128 9.78 10.53 -8.26
N HIS A 129 9.83 9.37 -7.60
CA HIS A 129 10.28 8.08 -8.12
C HIS A 129 9.32 6.96 -7.65
N PRO A 130 9.43 5.72 -8.15
CA PRO A 130 8.54 4.64 -7.75
C PRO A 130 8.52 4.41 -6.23
N PHE A 131 7.33 4.23 -5.66
CA PHE A 131 7.13 3.98 -4.24
C PHE A 131 6.04 2.94 -3.98
N LEU A 132 6.12 2.27 -2.82
CA LEU A 132 5.03 1.47 -2.31
C LEU A 132 4.10 2.34 -1.45
N PHE A 133 2.82 2.03 -1.47
CA PHE A 133 1.85 2.64 -0.58
C PHE A 133 0.92 1.58 0.00
N PHE A 134 0.38 1.87 1.19
CA PHE A 134 -0.70 1.08 1.75
C PHE A 134 -1.69 1.92 2.54
N ILE A 135 -2.92 1.43 2.53
CA ILE A 135 -4.04 1.94 3.32
C ILE A 135 -4.26 0.91 4.42
N ARG A 136 -4.18 1.35 5.67
CA ARG A 136 -4.28 0.49 6.84
C ARG A 136 -5.35 1.01 7.78
N HIS A 137 -6.15 0.09 8.31
CA HIS A 137 -7.02 0.38 9.45
C HIS A 137 -6.18 0.45 10.74
N ASN A 138 -6.04 1.63 11.32
CA ASN A 138 -5.13 1.86 12.45
C ASN A 138 -5.42 1.05 13.72
N PRO A 139 -6.68 0.81 14.12
CA PRO A 139 -7.01 -0.02 15.28
C PRO A 139 -6.65 -1.50 15.08
N THR A 140 -7.08 -2.12 13.97
CA THR A 140 -6.87 -3.57 13.74
C THR A 140 -5.54 -3.89 13.08
N LYS A 141 -4.79 -2.87 12.64
CA LYS A 141 -3.56 -2.99 11.84
C LYS A 141 -3.76 -3.70 10.49
N SER A 142 -4.99 -3.96 10.08
CA SER A 142 -5.32 -4.64 8.82
C SER A 142 -4.98 -3.77 7.62
N ILE A 143 -4.32 -4.37 6.62
CA ILE A 143 -4.02 -3.75 5.33
C ILE A 143 -5.28 -3.85 4.47
N LEU A 144 -5.85 -2.70 4.11
CA LEU A 144 -7.02 -2.60 3.24
C LEU A 144 -6.62 -2.53 1.77
N SER A 145 -5.48 -1.92 1.49
CA SER A 145 -4.92 -1.81 0.15
C SER A 145 -3.41 -1.76 0.22
N LEU A 146 -2.74 -2.43 -0.72
CA LEU A 146 -1.30 -2.39 -0.92
C LEU A 146 -1.08 -2.18 -2.41
N GLY A 147 -0.25 -1.21 -2.76
CA GLY A 147 0.03 -0.90 -4.15
C GLY A 147 1.43 -0.34 -4.35
N LYS A 148 1.82 -0.31 -5.62
CA LYS A 148 3.07 0.28 -6.09
C LYS A 148 2.74 1.34 -7.12
N PHE A 149 3.24 2.54 -6.92
CA PHE A 149 3.24 3.59 -7.91
C PHE A 149 4.58 3.56 -8.65
N ARG A 150 4.56 3.57 -9.99
CA ARG A 150 5.78 3.54 -10.83
C ARG A 150 6.03 4.86 -11.59
N GLY A 151 5.18 5.86 -11.39
CA GLY A 151 5.18 7.09 -12.18
C GLY A 151 3.87 7.28 -12.94
N PRO A 152 3.59 8.50 -13.41
CA PRO A 152 2.49 8.77 -14.33
C PRO A 152 2.71 8.03 -15.67
N GLN A 153 1.62 7.61 -16.29
CA GLN A 153 1.63 7.18 -17.70
C GLN A 153 1.56 8.40 -18.62
#